data_AF-A3VF72-F1
#
_entry.id   AF-A3VF72-F1
#
_cell.length_a   1.000
_cell.length_b   1.000
_cell.length_c   1.000
_cell.angle_alpha   90.00
_cell.angle_beta   90.00
_cell.angle_gamma   90.00
#
_symmetry.space_group_name_H-M   'P 1'
#
loop_
_entity.id
_entity.type
_entity.pdbx_description
1 polymer ?
#
loop_
_entity_poly.entity_id
_entity_poly.type
_entity_poly.pdbx_seq_one_letter_code
_entity_poly.pdbx_strand_id
1 'polypeptide(L)'
;MTLQMTATEVSELSPGIWALKLPPHQVRHFGNTNQSIGTKSVLLFNACSFDAETGQLHFNLEDVSPINVGTTAQAIGILASGSSEPTAQNSEDAPESSYEVGPGDREFLEMAKRNLSTQSALAAEQLLRGVRTSYSGNLKRGKMRNFSETPDNFWYVIIQPRVDELQITVRGPVTRFQGMTSLEVKDDRGNTRFKVRGEADVPEALKLISNAIRKA
;
A
#
# COMPACT_ATOMS: atom_id res chain seq x y z
N MET A 1 -22.25 -5.26 5.76
CA MET A 1 -22.33 -5.08 7.23
C MET A 1 -20.91 -5.08 7.74
N THR A 2 -20.40 -3.93 8.17
CA THR A 2 -19.06 -3.81 8.75
C THR A 2 -19.12 -4.27 10.21
N LEU A 3 -18.23 -5.18 10.59
CA LEU A 3 -18.17 -5.69 11.95
C LEU A 3 -17.31 -4.73 12.77
N GLN A 4 -17.94 -3.99 13.67
CA GLN A 4 -17.28 -3.06 14.58
C GLN A 4 -16.78 -3.82 15.81
N MET A 5 -15.54 -3.56 16.22
CA MET A 5 -14.94 -4.13 17.41
C MET A 5 -14.59 -3.02 18.42
N THR A 6 -14.68 -3.36 19.70
CA THR A 6 -14.33 -2.48 20.82
C THR A 6 -13.25 -3.15 21.65
N ALA A 7 -12.09 -2.49 21.77
CA ALA A 7 -11.09 -2.86 22.76
C ALA A 7 -11.36 -2.10 24.06
N THR A 8 -11.33 -2.82 25.19
CA THR A 8 -11.51 -2.27 26.54
C THR A 8 -10.17 -2.19 27.27
N GLU A 9 -10.12 -1.42 28.36
CA GLU A 9 -8.89 -1.22 29.16
C GLU A 9 -7.75 -0.61 28.33
N VAL A 10 -8.08 0.30 27.42
CA VAL A 10 -7.13 0.97 26.55
C VAL A 10 -6.52 2.17 27.26
N SER A 11 -5.19 2.24 27.28
CA SER A 11 -4.43 3.36 27.84
C SER A 11 -3.69 4.08 26.72
N GLU A 12 -3.96 5.36 26.54
CA GLU A 12 -3.20 6.19 25.60
C GLU A 12 -1.79 6.46 26.15
N LEU A 13 -0.77 6.12 25.35
CA LEU A 13 0.64 6.36 25.68
C LEU A 13 1.12 7.71 25.13
N SER A 14 0.62 8.06 23.94
CA SER A 14 0.79 9.35 23.28
C SER A 14 -0.33 9.49 22.24
N PRO A 15 -0.61 10.70 21.74
CA PRO A 15 -1.62 10.90 20.69
C PRO A 15 -1.44 9.91 19.53
N GLY A 16 -2.48 9.11 19.27
CA GLY A 16 -2.47 8.09 18.21
C GLY A 16 -1.69 6.80 18.54
N ILE A 17 -1.22 6.61 19.78
CA ILE A 17 -0.55 5.39 20.24
C ILE A 17 -1.17 4.91 21.55
N TRP A 18 -1.64 3.67 21.55
CA TRP A 18 -2.34 3.08 22.68
C TRP A 18 -1.71 1.77 23.14
N ALA A 19 -1.72 1.53 24.44
CA ALA A 19 -1.55 0.22 25.04
C ALA A 19 -2.93 -0.43 25.22
N LEU A 20 -3.10 -1.65 24.73
CA LEU A 20 -4.32 -2.42 24.89
C LEU A 20 -4.04 -3.89 25.19
N LYS A 21 -5.04 -4.60 25.68
CA LYS A 21 -4.96 -6.02 25.99
C LYS A 21 -5.63 -6.84 24.89
N LEU A 22 -4.83 -7.46 24.03
CA LEU A 22 -5.30 -8.29 22.93
C LEU A 22 -4.46 -9.57 22.82
N PRO A 23 -5.03 -10.74 23.17
CA PRO A 23 -4.33 -12.02 23.06
C PRO A 23 -3.83 -12.32 21.63
N PRO A 24 -2.70 -13.03 21.47
CA PRO A 24 -2.13 -13.30 20.14
C PRO A 24 -3.08 -14.03 19.19
N HIS A 25 -3.98 -14.88 19.69
CA HIS A 25 -4.98 -15.55 18.86
C HIS A 25 -6.03 -14.58 18.30
N GLN A 26 -6.39 -13.53 19.05
CA GLN A 26 -7.29 -12.48 18.58
C GLN A 26 -6.59 -11.57 17.56
N VAL A 27 -5.33 -11.23 17.81
CA VAL A 27 -4.52 -10.44 16.88
C VAL A 27 -4.44 -11.08 15.49
N ARG A 28 -4.35 -12.42 15.42
CA ARG A 28 -4.33 -13.16 14.15
C ARG A 28 -5.65 -13.08 13.37
N HIS A 29 -6.76 -12.69 13.99
CA HIS A 29 -8.02 -12.48 13.27
C HIS A 29 -8.00 -11.22 12.38
N PHE A 30 -7.11 -10.25 12.66
CA PHE A 30 -6.96 -9.04 11.81
C PHE A 30 -6.02 -9.28 10.62
N GLY A 31 -5.41 -10.45 10.52
CA GLY A 31 -4.52 -10.80 9.41
C GLY A 31 -3.33 -11.64 9.85
N ASN A 32 -2.59 -12.13 8.85
CA ASN A 32 -1.36 -12.87 9.08
C ASN A 32 -0.16 -11.92 9.07
N THR A 33 0.76 -12.12 10.02
CA THR A 33 2.08 -11.47 9.98
C THR A 33 3.13 -12.49 9.58
N ASN A 34 4.06 -12.08 8.71
CA ASN A 34 5.19 -12.93 8.31
C ASN A 34 6.29 -12.99 9.39
N GLN A 35 6.13 -12.25 10.48
CA GLN A 35 7.09 -12.11 11.56
C GLN A 35 6.41 -12.09 12.92
N SER A 36 7.06 -12.71 13.91
CA SER A 36 6.72 -12.67 15.33
C SER A 36 8.01 -12.41 16.09
N ILE A 37 8.21 -11.15 16.49
CA ILE A 37 9.41 -10.69 17.19
C ILE A 37 8.97 -10.07 18.52
N GLY A 38 9.56 -10.54 19.61
CA GLY A 38 9.30 -10.00 20.96
C GLY A 38 7.98 -10.48 21.58
N THR A 39 7.64 -9.87 22.72
CA THR A 39 6.54 -10.33 23.59
C THR A 39 5.22 -9.60 23.35
N LYS A 40 5.23 -8.42 22.71
CA LYS A 40 4.06 -7.58 22.48
C LYS A 40 3.61 -7.60 21.03
N SER A 41 2.30 -7.63 20.80
CA SER A 41 1.72 -7.44 19.47
C SER A 41 1.74 -5.97 19.08
N VAL A 42 1.82 -5.68 17.78
CA VAL A 42 1.74 -4.32 17.24
C VAL A 42 0.66 -4.30 16.16
N LEU A 43 -0.31 -3.42 16.32
CA LEU A 43 -1.45 -3.22 15.45
C LEU A 43 -1.39 -1.83 14.84
N LEU A 44 -1.64 -1.74 13.55
CA LEU A 44 -1.79 -0.50 12.83
C LEU A 44 -3.28 -0.26 12.56
N PHE A 45 -3.79 0.89 12.96
CA PHE A 45 -5.17 1.32 12.77
C PHE A 45 -5.24 2.36 11.66
N ASN A 46 -6.02 2.11 10.61
CA ASN A 46 -6.30 3.10 9.57
C ASN A 46 -7.35 4.12 10.03
N ALA A 47 -8.34 3.64 10.77
CA ALA A 47 -9.37 4.46 11.39
C ALA A 47 -9.76 3.85 12.74
N CYS A 48 -9.80 4.68 13.78
CA CYS A 48 -10.34 4.31 15.09
C CYS A 48 -10.82 5.54 15.84
N SER A 49 -11.72 5.34 16.80
CA SER A 49 -12.18 6.36 17.73
C SER A 49 -11.81 5.93 19.14
N PHE A 50 -11.01 6.75 19.83
CA PHE A 50 -10.65 6.54 21.22
C PHE A 50 -11.57 7.37 22.12
N ASP A 51 -12.20 6.73 23.09
CA ASP A 51 -12.96 7.37 24.15
C ASP A 51 -12.13 7.34 25.44
N ALA A 52 -11.61 8.50 25.81
CA ALA A 52 -10.77 8.66 27.00
C ALA A 52 -11.56 8.55 28.32
N GLU A 53 -12.87 8.80 28.32
CA GLU A 53 -13.69 8.70 29.51
C GLU A 53 -13.95 7.24 29.88
N THR A 54 -14.19 6.40 28.87
CA THR A 54 -14.48 4.97 29.06
C THR A 54 -13.27 4.06 28.89
N GLY A 55 -12.14 4.58 28.39
CA GLY A 55 -10.94 3.80 28.10
C GLY A 55 -11.17 2.75 27.01
N GLN A 56 -11.95 3.12 25.99
CA GLN A 56 -12.36 2.23 24.90
C GLN A 56 -11.82 2.71 23.56
N LEU A 57 -11.41 1.76 22.71
CA LEU A 57 -11.01 2.03 21.34
C LEU A 57 -11.96 1.28 20.40
N HIS A 58 -12.65 2.04 19.56
CA HIS A 58 -13.60 1.53 18.57
C HIS A 58 -13.01 1.56 17.17
N PHE A 59 -13.14 0.47 16.43
CA PHE A 59 -12.61 0.34 15.08
C PHE A 59 -13.32 -0.76 14.29
N ASN A 60 -13.22 -0.74 12.96
CA ASN A 60 -13.70 -1.84 12.13
C ASN A 60 -12.59 -2.88 11.93
N LEU A 61 -12.97 -4.15 11.75
CA LEU A 61 -11.99 -5.22 11.49
C LEU A 61 -11.13 -4.97 10.24
N GLU A 62 -11.69 -4.31 9.22
CA GLU A 62 -10.99 -3.97 7.97
C GLU A 62 -10.01 -2.79 8.11
N ASP A 63 -10.16 -2.00 9.17
CA ASP A 63 -9.33 -0.82 9.45
C ASP A 63 -8.13 -1.15 10.35
N VAL A 64 -7.85 -2.43 10.59
CA VAL A 64 -6.76 -2.89 11.46
C VAL A 64 -5.89 -3.89 10.74
N SER A 65 -4.58 -3.67 10.81
CA SER A 65 -3.58 -4.58 10.26
C SER A 65 -2.52 -4.90 11.32
N PRO A 66 -2.28 -6.18 11.63
CA PRO A 66 -1.21 -6.55 12.54
C PRO A 66 0.14 -6.36 11.83
N ILE A 67 1.06 -5.63 12.46
CA ILE A 67 2.46 -5.51 12.03
C ILE A 67 3.28 -6.65 12.64
N ASN A 68 2.99 -6.98 13.91
CA ASN A 68 3.69 -8.00 14.67
C ASN A 68 2.71 -8.73 15.60
N VAL A 69 2.85 -10.05 15.72
CA VAL A 69 2.13 -10.84 16.72
C VAL A 69 3.10 -11.27 17.81
N GLY A 70 2.90 -10.74 19.02
CA GLY A 70 3.68 -11.11 20.20
C GLY A 70 3.23 -12.43 20.82
N THR A 71 3.86 -12.78 21.94
CA THR A 71 3.54 -13.99 22.72
C THR A 71 2.66 -13.73 23.93
N THR A 72 2.48 -12.48 24.33
CA THR A 72 1.66 -12.08 25.49
C THR A 72 0.36 -11.41 25.05
N ALA A 73 -0.56 -11.19 25.98
CA ALA A 73 -1.79 -10.46 25.73
C ALA A 73 -1.61 -8.93 25.64
N GLN A 74 -0.37 -8.41 25.71
CA GLN A 74 -0.11 -6.99 25.57
C GLN A 74 0.06 -6.62 24.09
N ALA A 75 -0.66 -5.59 23.66
CA ALA A 75 -0.57 -5.06 22.32
C ALA A 75 -0.39 -3.54 22.33
N ILE A 76 0.28 -3.04 21.30
CA ILE A 76 0.45 -1.61 21.02
C ILE A 76 -0.34 -1.31 19.76
N GLY A 77 -1.26 -0.35 19.86
CA GLY A 77 -1.98 0.21 18.74
C GLY A 77 -1.34 1.50 18.26
N ILE A 78 -1.22 1.67 16.95
CA ILE A 78 -0.66 2.87 16.32
C ILE A 78 -1.64 3.31 15.25
N LEU A 79 -2.07 4.57 15.29
CA LEU A 79 -2.86 5.17 14.22
C LEU A 79 -1.95 5.48 13.02
N ALA A 80 -2.30 4.97 11.84
CA ALA A 80 -1.51 5.08 10.61
C ALA A 80 -1.43 6.51 10.06
N SER A 81 -2.37 7.37 10.42
CA SER A 81 -2.44 8.76 9.98
C SER A 81 -2.68 9.65 11.20
N GLY A 82 -1.78 10.58 11.49
CA GLY A 82 -1.96 11.53 12.58
C GLY A 82 -3.28 12.29 12.40
N SER A 83 -4.24 12.04 13.27
CA SER A 83 -5.52 12.74 13.23
C SER A 83 -5.34 14.17 13.72
N SER A 84 -5.32 15.13 12.79
CA SER A 84 -5.99 16.40 13.02
C SER A 84 -7.48 16.18 12.79
N GLU A 85 -8.32 16.65 13.71
CA GLU A 85 -9.77 16.48 13.74
C GLU A 85 -10.49 16.91 12.44
N PRO A 86 -11.70 16.36 12.16
CA PRO A 86 -12.44 16.62 10.95
C PRO A 86 -13.30 17.89 11.09
N THR A 87 -12.90 18.99 10.44
CA THR A 87 -13.81 20.11 10.19
C THR A 87 -14.33 20.01 8.77
N ALA A 88 -15.61 19.70 8.63
CA ALA A 88 -16.33 19.73 7.37
C ALA A 88 -16.40 21.17 6.82
N GLN A 89 -15.95 21.38 5.59
CA GLN A 89 -16.62 22.24 4.59
C GLN A 89 -15.94 22.13 3.21
N ASN A 90 -16.79 22.06 2.20
CA ASN A 90 -16.50 21.96 0.77
C ASN A 90 -15.36 22.86 0.30
N SER A 91 -14.41 22.29 -0.45
CA SER A 91 -13.70 22.94 -1.55
C SER A 91 -13.10 21.85 -2.44
N GLU A 92 -13.37 21.96 -3.74
CA GLU A 92 -12.72 21.21 -4.81
C GLU A 92 -11.23 21.56 -4.82
N ASP A 93 -10.45 20.84 -4.03
CA ASP A 93 -9.03 20.62 -4.26
C ASP A 93 -8.71 19.34 -3.50
N ALA A 94 -8.53 18.26 -4.25
CA ALA A 94 -8.15 16.98 -3.68
C ALA A 94 -6.90 17.20 -2.81
N PRO A 95 -6.94 16.91 -1.50
CA PRO A 95 -5.73 17.01 -0.71
C PRO A 95 -4.75 16.02 -1.32
N GLU A 96 -3.59 16.50 -1.76
CA GLU A 96 -2.46 15.64 -2.05
C GLU A 96 -2.20 14.85 -0.78
N SER A 97 -2.78 13.64 -0.68
CA SER A 97 -2.40 12.68 0.32
C SER A 97 -0.91 12.48 0.10
N SER A 98 -0.10 13.03 1.00
CA SER A 98 1.34 12.89 0.98
C SER A 98 1.64 11.42 1.26
N TYR A 99 1.55 10.58 0.24
CA TYR A 99 2.01 9.22 0.33
C TYR A 99 3.51 9.31 0.60
N GLU A 100 3.99 8.59 1.61
CA GLU A 100 5.40 8.63 1.95
C GLU A 100 6.20 8.04 0.78
N VAL A 101 6.92 8.92 0.08
CA VAL A 101 7.79 8.52 -1.03
C VAL A 101 9.04 7.87 -0.45
N GLY A 102 9.08 6.54 -0.52
CA GLY A 102 10.23 5.76 -0.12
C GLY A 102 11.51 6.11 -0.92
N PRO A 103 12.70 5.69 -0.46
CA PRO A 103 13.95 6.03 -1.12
C PRO A 103 14.05 5.47 -2.56
N GLY A 104 13.50 4.29 -2.82
CA GLY A 104 13.53 3.70 -4.15
C GLY A 104 12.43 4.22 -5.07
N ASP A 105 11.29 4.60 -4.50
CA ASP A 105 10.25 5.37 -5.17
C ASP A 105 10.81 6.71 -5.70
N ARG A 106 11.55 7.43 -4.85
CA ARG A 106 12.24 8.67 -5.24
C ARG A 106 13.25 8.44 -6.36
N GLU A 107 14.05 7.39 -6.24
CA GLU A 107 15.04 7.03 -7.26
C GLU A 107 14.38 6.70 -8.61
N PHE A 108 13.25 5.98 -8.59
CA PHE A 108 12.46 5.72 -9.78
C PHE A 108 11.95 7.01 -10.42
N LEU A 109 11.34 7.90 -9.64
CA LEU A 109 10.80 9.17 -10.14
C LEU A 109 11.88 10.09 -10.70
N GLU A 110 13.03 10.20 -10.02
CA GLU A 110 14.18 10.95 -10.54
C GLU A 110 14.68 10.37 -11.86
N MET A 111 14.75 9.04 -11.96
CA MET A 111 15.20 8.37 -13.17
C MET A 111 14.19 8.54 -14.32
N ALA A 112 12.89 8.49 -14.04
CA ALA A 112 11.85 8.77 -15.02
C ALA A 112 11.97 10.21 -15.52
N LYS A 113 12.06 11.20 -14.63
CA LYS A 113 12.21 12.63 -14.97
C LYS A 113 13.47 12.92 -15.80
N ARG A 114 14.57 12.18 -15.56
CA ARG A 114 15.83 12.36 -16.30
C ARG A 114 15.86 11.69 -17.68
N ASN A 115 15.08 10.64 -17.89
CA ASN A 115 15.25 9.76 -19.06
C ASN A 115 14.00 9.62 -19.94
N LEU A 116 12.85 10.10 -19.50
CA LEU A 116 11.61 10.09 -20.26
C LEU A 116 11.21 11.52 -20.62
N SER A 117 10.30 11.67 -21.58
CA SER A 117 9.61 12.93 -21.84
C SER A 117 8.82 13.37 -20.61
N THR A 118 8.43 14.64 -20.58
CA THR A 118 7.59 15.19 -19.51
C THR A 118 6.29 14.40 -19.35
N GLN A 119 5.67 13.98 -20.45
CA GLN A 119 4.42 13.22 -20.44
C GLN A 119 4.61 11.83 -19.84
N SER A 120 5.64 11.10 -20.28
CA SER A 120 5.92 9.75 -19.77
C SER A 120 6.45 9.76 -18.32
N ALA A 121 7.18 10.80 -17.92
CA ALA A 121 7.58 11.01 -16.53
C ALA A 121 6.37 11.33 -15.63
N LEU A 122 5.39 12.10 -16.13
CA LEU A 122 4.14 12.38 -15.41
C LEU A 122 3.30 11.10 -15.25
N ALA A 123 3.22 10.28 -16.31
CA ALA A 123 2.56 8.97 -16.23
C ALA A 123 3.24 8.05 -15.21
N ALA A 124 4.58 8.07 -15.11
CA ALA A 124 5.32 7.33 -14.10
C ALA A 124 4.97 7.78 -12.68
N GLU A 125 4.84 9.09 -12.47
CA GLU A 125 4.45 9.68 -11.19
C GLU A 125 3.01 9.31 -10.80
N GLN A 126 2.06 9.43 -11.72
CA GLN A 126 0.65 9.07 -11.51
C GLN A 126 0.49 7.57 -11.24
N LEU A 127 1.22 6.73 -11.98
CA LEU A 127 1.23 5.29 -11.77
C LEU A 127 1.72 4.95 -10.36
N LEU A 128 2.88 5.48 -9.96
CA LEU A 128 3.44 5.19 -8.64
C LEU A 128 2.52 5.70 -7.52
N ARG A 129 2.00 6.93 -7.66
CA ARG A 129 1.01 7.50 -6.75
C ARG A 129 -0.19 6.57 -6.60
N GLY A 130 -0.78 6.12 -7.71
CA GLY A 130 -1.92 5.21 -7.71
C GLY A 130 -1.63 3.86 -7.06
N VAL A 131 -0.43 3.30 -7.26
CA VAL A 131 0.00 2.09 -6.55
C VAL A 131 0.09 2.34 -5.04
N ARG A 132 0.68 3.46 -4.62
CA ARG A 132 0.88 3.81 -3.20
C ARG A 132 -0.40 4.17 -2.47
N THR A 133 -1.43 4.65 -3.18
CA THR A 133 -2.78 4.83 -2.61
C THR A 133 -3.39 3.51 -2.14
N SER A 134 -3.10 2.39 -2.82
CA SER A 134 -3.67 1.08 -2.47
C SER A 134 -2.70 0.15 -1.73
N TYR A 135 -1.39 0.36 -1.89
CA TYR A 135 -0.37 -0.55 -1.39
C TYR A 135 0.79 0.23 -0.77
N SER A 136 0.99 0.04 0.53
CA SER A 136 2.24 0.44 1.17
C SER A 136 3.41 -0.39 0.63
N GLY A 137 4.60 0.19 0.63
CA GLY A 137 5.79 -0.46 0.11
C GLY A 137 6.78 0.55 -0.42
N ASN A 138 7.80 0.05 -1.09
CA ASN A 138 8.81 0.86 -1.74
C ASN A 138 9.38 0.09 -2.93
N LEU A 139 9.76 0.81 -3.97
CA LEU A 139 10.50 0.22 -5.06
C LEU A 139 11.93 -0.13 -4.62
N LYS A 140 12.46 -1.23 -5.13
CA LYS A 140 13.86 -1.62 -5.01
C LYS A 140 14.49 -1.59 -6.39
N ARG A 141 15.55 -0.80 -6.54
CA ARG A 141 16.31 -0.74 -7.78
C ARG A 141 17.04 -2.05 -8.05
N GLY A 142 16.85 -2.56 -9.25
CA GLY A 142 17.57 -3.67 -9.85
C GLY A 142 18.52 -3.22 -10.97
N LYS A 143 18.97 -4.18 -11.78
CA LYS A 143 19.78 -3.90 -12.98
C LYS A 143 18.90 -3.34 -14.11
N MET A 144 19.52 -2.69 -15.10
CA MET A 144 18.86 -2.24 -16.33
C MET A 144 17.67 -1.27 -16.14
N ARG A 145 17.71 -0.37 -15.14
CA ARG A 145 16.61 0.57 -14.81
C ARG A 145 15.29 -0.15 -14.43
N ASN A 146 15.42 -1.37 -13.93
CA ASN A 146 14.32 -2.15 -13.36
C ASN A 146 14.12 -1.74 -11.90
N PHE A 147 12.86 -1.61 -11.49
CA PHE A 147 12.43 -1.35 -10.13
C PHE A 147 11.36 -2.36 -9.76
N SER A 148 11.63 -3.17 -8.73
CA SER A 148 10.70 -4.18 -8.24
C SER A 148 10.05 -3.72 -6.95
N GLU A 149 8.77 -4.01 -6.79
CA GLU A 149 8.06 -3.72 -5.55
C GLU A 149 8.63 -4.52 -4.36
N THR A 150 8.70 -3.88 -3.20
CA THR A 150 9.02 -4.55 -1.94
C THR A 150 7.97 -4.24 -0.89
N PRO A 151 7.57 -5.23 -0.06
CA PRO A 151 8.22 -6.54 0.12
C PRO A 151 7.71 -7.68 -0.79
N ASP A 152 6.56 -7.55 -1.43
CA ASP A 152 5.89 -8.68 -2.10
C ASP A 152 6.40 -8.95 -3.53
N ASN A 153 6.95 -7.96 -4.24
CA ASN A 153 7.44 -8.09 -5.63
C ASN A 153 6.37 -8.69 -6.56
N PHE A 154 5.12 -8.25 -6.40
CA PHE A 154 3.99 -8.64 -7.24
C PHE A 154 3.94 -7.82 -8.55
N TRP A 155 4.67 -6.71 -8.62
CA TRP A 155 4.88 -5.95 -9.84
C TRP A 155 6.30 -5.41 -9.89
N TYR A 156 6.77 -5.14 -11.11
CA TYR A 156 8.00 -4.40 -11.34
C TYR A 156 7.89 -3.57 -12.62
N VAL A 157 8.70 -2.53 -12.72
CA VAL A 157 8.71 -1.56 -13.81
C VAL A 157 10.11 -1.33 -14.34
N ILE A 158 10.25 -1.25 -15.67
CA ILE A 158 11.49 -0.93 -16.35
C ILE A 158 11.28 0.35 -17.17
N ILE A 159 12.12 1.35 -16.94
CA ILE A 159 12.14 2.57 -17.74
C ILE A 159 12.79 2.28 -19.11
N GLN A 160 12.10 2.61 -20.20
CA GLN A 160 12.56 2.38 -21.59
C GLN A 160 12.75 3.69 -22.39
N PRO A 161 13.83 4.46 -22.15
CA PRO A 161 14.04 5.80 -22.74
C PRO A 161 14.04 5.85 -24.26
N ARG A 162 14.50 4.78 -24.93
CA ARG A 162 14.60 4.74 -26.40
C ARG A 162 13.24 4.81 -27.09
N VAL A 163 12.19 4.36 -26.41
CA VAL A 163 10.82 4.35 -26.93
C VAL A 163 9.89 5.24 -26.13
N ASP A 164 10.42 5.89 -25.08
CA ASP A 164 9.69 6.78 -24.17
C ASP A 164 8.50 6.11 -23.45
N GLU A 165 8.68 4.86 -23.02
CA GLU A 165 7.63 4.05 -22.38
C GLU A 165 8.12 3.47 -21.04
N LEU A 166 7.16 3.07 -20.20
CA LEU A 166 7.39 2.16 -19.08
C LEU A 166 6.99 0.74 -19.50
N GLN A 167 7.86 -0.25 -19.25
CA GLN A 167 7.49 -1.66 -19.34
C GLN A 167 7.16 -2.18 -17.96
N ILE A 168 5.92 -2.61 -17.75
CA ILE A 168 5.43 -3.12 -16.48
C ILE A 168 5.25 -4.62 -16.59
N THR A 169 5.57 -5.34 -15.53
CA THR A 169 5.24 -6.75 -15.40
C THR A 169 4.59 -6.99 -14.05
N VAL A 170 3.47 -7.71 -14.07
CA VAL A 170 2.69 -8.08 -12.89
C VAL A 170 2.64 -9.59 -12.75
N ARG A 171 2.61 -10.08 -11.51
CA ARG A 171 2.58 -11.50 -11.23
C ARG A 171 1.23 -12.10 -11.63
N GLY A 172 1.28 -13.19 -12.40
CA GLY A 172 0.12 -13.95 -12.84
C GLY A 172 0.05 -14.10 -14.36
N PRO A 173 -0.55 -15.20 -14.86
CA PRO A 173 -0.60 -15.49 -16.29
C PRO A 173 -1.56 -14.54 -17.01
N VAL A 174 -1.33 -14.34 -18.31
CA VAL A 174 -2.15 -13.44 -19.16
C VAL A 174 -3.65 -13.77 -19.10
N THR A 175 -3.99 -15.05 -19.01
CA THR A 175 -5.37 -15.54 -18.93
C THR A 175 -6.14 -14.98 -17.72
N ARG A 176 -5.43 -14.61 -16.63
CA ARG A 176 -6.04 -13.97 -15.46
C ARG A 176 -6.58 -12.58 -15.76
N PHE A 177 -5.96 -11.87 -16.70
CA PHE A 177 -6.24 -10.48 -17.00
C PHE A 177 -7.07 -10.31 -18.28
N GLN A 178 -7.51 -11.41 -18.89
CA GLN A 178 -8.27 -11.39 -20.12
C GLN A 178 -9.60 -10.64 -19.92
N GLY A 179 -9.83 -9.61 -20.74
CA GLY A 179 -11.03 -8.77 -20.64
C GLY A 179 -11.02 -7.73 -19.52
N MET A 180 -9.95 -7.64 -18.71
CA MET A 180 -9.82 -6.63 -17.65
C MET A 180 -9.27 -5.29 -18.15
N THR A 181 -8.59 -5.30 -19.30
CA THR A 181 -7.87 -4.15 -19.81
C THR A 181 -7.97 -4.01 -21.32
N SER A 182 -7.83 -2.77 -21.80
CA SER A 182 -7.60 -2.45 -23.22
C SER A 182 -6.11 -2.45 -23.61
N LEU A 183 -5.19 -2.56 -22.64
CA LEU A 183 -3.75 -2.58 -22.91
C LEU A 183 -3.32 -3.88 -23.60
N GLU A 184 -2.33 -3.77 -24.50
CA GLU A 184 -1.69 -4.93 -25.11
C GLU A 184 -0.84 -5.66 -24.05
N VAL A 185 -1.32 -6.85 -23.64
CA VAL A 185 -0.66 -7.73 -22.68
C VAL A 185 0.08 -8.87 -23.38
N LYS A 186 1.23 -9.27 -22.84
CA LYS A 186 2.08 -10.38 -23.32
C LYS A 186 2.49 -11.27 -22.17
N ASP A 187 2.67 -12.56 -22.45
CA ASP A 187 3.28 -13.46 -21.49
C ASP A 187 4.76 -13.09 -21.29
N ASP A 188 5.18 -13.10 -20.04
CA ASP A 188 6.57 -12.98 -19.61
C ASP A 188 6.87 -14.06 -18.56
N ARG A 189 7.11 -15.28 -19.03
CA ARG A 189 7.52 -16.43 -18.20
C ARG A 189 6.48 -16.75 -17.12
N GLY A 190 5.20 -16.78 -17.51
CA GLY A 190 4.07 -17.00 -16.59
C GLY A 190 3.63 -15.77 -15.80
N ASN A 191 4.25 -14.60 -16.04
CA ASN A 191 3.76 -13.29 -15.61
C ASN A 191 3.15 -12.53 -16.79
N THR A 192 2.48 -11.43 -16.50
CA THR A 192 1.84 -10.60 -17.51
C THR A 192 2.60 -9.29 -17.65
N ARG A 193 3.06 -9.02 -18.87
CA ARG A 193 3.80 -7.82 -19.22
C ARG A 193 2.99 -6.93 -20.14
N PHE A 194 3.03 -5.64 -19.89
CA PHE A 194 2.40 -4.61 -20.72
C PHE A 194 3.21 -3.32 -20.67
N LYS A 195 2.76 -2.30 -21.40
CA LYS A 195 3.45 -1.00 -21.47
C LYS A 195 2.52 0.13 -21.09
N VAL A 196 3.10 1.18 -20.53
CA VAL A 196 2.46 2.48 -20.28
C VAL A 196 3.20 3.52 -21.09
N ARG A 197 2.49 4.14 -22.03
CA ARG A 197 3.01 5.12 -23.00
C ARG A 197 2.71 6.56 -22.61
N GLY A 198 1.81 6.75 -21.65
CA GLY A 198 1.38 8.06 -21.19
C GLY A 198 0.26 7.93 -20.17
N GLU A 199 -0.28 9.08 -19.75
CA GLU A 199 -1.26 9.17 -18.68
C GLU A 199 -2.55 8.39 -18.95
N ALA A 200 -2.98 8.30 -20.22
CA ALA A 200 -4.18 7.56 -20.62
C ALA A 200 -4.11 6.05 -20.32
N ASP A 201 -2.90 5.48 -20.25
CA ASP A 201 -2.70 4.06 -19.97
C ASP A 201 -2.69 3.77 -18.45
N VAL A 202 -2.53 4.81 -17.61
CA VAL A 202 -2.34 4.66 -16.16
C VAL A 202 -3.55 3.99 -15.48
N PRO A 203 -4.81 4.37 -15.75
CA PRO A 203 -5.96 3.71 -15.11
C PRO A 203 -6.01 2.21 -15.41
N GLU A 204 -5.70 1.82 -16.64
CA GLU A 204 -5.67 0.42 -17.08
C GLU A 204 -4.50 -0.35 -16.47
N ALA A 205 -3.33 0.29 -16.37
CA ALA A 205 -2.18 -0.27 -15.68
C ALA A 205 -2.47 -0.55 -14.21
N LEU A 206 -3.12 0.39 -13.51
CA LEU A 206 -3.49 0.23 -12.10
C LEU A 206 -4.48 -0.92 -11.89
N LYS A 207 -5.44 -1.13 -12.81
CA LYS A 207 -6.34 -2.31 -12.78
C LYS A 207 -5.57 -3.64 -12.84
N LEU A 208 -4.56 -3.73 -13.69
CA LEU A 208 -3.74 -4.93 -13.82
C LEU A 208 -2.87 -5.16 -12.57
N ILE A 209 -2.24 -4.10 -12.05
CA ILE A 209 -1.40 -4.14 -10.85
C ILE A 209 -2.22 -4.54 -9.62
N SER A 210 -3.44 -4.03 -9.48
CA SER A 210 -4.30 -4.34 -8.32
C SER A 210 -4.76 -5.80 -8.31
N ASN A 211 -4.93 -6.40 -9.50
CA ASN A 211 -5.35 -7.80 -9.66
C ASN A 211 -4.20 -8.82 -9.73
N ALA A 212 -2.95 -8.36 -9.58
CA ALA A 212 -1.76 -9.22 -9.57
C ALA A 212 -1.77 -10.23 -8.42
N ILE A 213 -1.18 -11.41 -8.65
CA ILE A 213 -1.04 -12.46 -7.63
C ILE A 213 -0.06 -11.99 -6.55
N ARG A 214 -0.47 -12.11 -5.29
CA ARG A 214 0.33 -11.75 -4.10
C ARG A 214 0.99 -12.99 -3.50
N LYS A 215 2.12 -12.81 -2.81
CA LYS A 215 2.64 -13.87 -1.93
C LYS A 215 1.63 -14.06 -0.80
N ALA A 216 1.21 -15.31 -0.60
CA ALA A 216 0.44 -15.73 0.56
C ALA A 216 1.29 -15.67 1.83
#